data_AF-R5V8Y9-F1
#
_entry.id   AF-R5V8Y9-F1
#
_cell.length_a   1.000
_cell.length_b   1.000
_cell.length_c   1.000
_cell.angle_alpha   90.00
_cell.angle_beta   90.00
_cell.angle_gamma   90.00
#
_symmetry.space_group_name_H-M   'P 1'
#
loop_
_entity.id
_entity.type
_entity.pdbx_description
1 polymer ?
#
loop_
_entity_poly.entity_id
_entity_poly.type
_entity_poly.pdbx_seq_one_letter_code
_entity_poly.pdbx_strand_id
1 'polypeptide(L)'
;MSKKNIWILFGTSVLLSIASICISLLRSEPLTWDGMSVLVGILSLLVTLLLGWQIYTFIDIENKIKRTIKEEFDKKAKDIYTAIIGNTLTYQVEDARFYIENREWNRALSLQTHILQGYINLNQKEKVEETVDLLTTFFHLHIKDVSPENITRTIKELKKAIPHSDKAYELLLFIGSFFNK
;
A
#
# COMPACT_ATOMS: atom_id res chain seq x y z
N MET A 1 -24.41 -13.42 15.68
CA MET A 1 -25.19 -13.16 14.45
C MET A 1 -24.79 -11.80 13.92
N SER A 2 -24.23 -11.70 12.70
CA SER A 2 -23.73 -10.43 12.14
C SER A 2 -24.87 -9.40 12.01
N LYS A 3 -24.62 -8.11 12.31
CA LYS A 3 -25.61 -7.02 12.19
C LYS A 3 -26.27 -6.96 10.79
N LYS A 4 -25.56 -7.41 9.74
CA LYS A 4 -26.10 -7.54 8.38
C LYS A 4 -27.21 -8.60 8.25
N ASN A 5 -27.07 -9.72 8.95
CA ASN A 5 -28.06 -10.81 8.89
C ASN A 5 -29.36 -10.41 9.57
N ILE A 6 -29.27 -9.61 10.64
CA ILE A 6 -30.44 -9.07 11.37
C ILE A 6 -31.25 -8.15 10.46
N TRP A 7 -30.58 -7.36 9.62
CA TRP A 7 -31.26 -6.39 8.78
C TRP A 7 -31.88 -7.00 7.52
N ILE A 8 -31.23 -8.01 6.96
CA ILE A 8 -31.82 -8.84 5.89
C ILE A 8 -33.06 -9.58 6.42
N LEU A 9 -32.98 -10.15 7.62
CA LEU A 9 -34.13 -10.78 8.28
C LEU A 9 -35.28 -9.79 8.52
N PHE A 10 -34.96 -8.57 8.97
CA PHE A 10 -35.94 -7.51 9.15
C PHE A 10 -36.65 -7.15 7.83
N GLY A 11 -35.89 -6.96 6.75
CA GLY A 11 -36.45 -6.71 5.42
C GLY A 11 -37.36 -7.84 4.93
N THR A 12 -36.94 -9.09 5.09
CA THR A 12 -37.76 -10.27 4.70
C THR A 12 -39.00 -10.46 5.58
N SER A 13 -38.90 -10.15 6.88
CA SER A 13 -40.01 -10.27 7.82
C SER A 13 -41.09 -9.21 7.57
N VAL A 14 -40.67 -8.00 7.19
CA VAL A 14 -41.60 -6.91 6.83
C VAL A 14 -42.36 -7.29 5.55
N LEU A 15 -41.67 -7.80 4.53
CA LEU A 15 -42.32 -8.30 3.30
C LEU A 15 -43.35 -9.40 3.57
N LEU A 16 -43.02 -10.37 4.43
CA LEU A 16 -43.93 -11.45 4.79
C LEU A 16 -45.15 -10.95 5.57
N SER A 17 -44.95 -9.99 6.47
CA SER A 17 -46.05 -9.35 7.21
C SER A 17 -47.01 -8.61 6.27
N ILE A 18 -46.47 -7.87 5.30
CA ILE A 18 -47.28 -7.13 4.33
C ILE A 18 -48.07 -8.10 3.43
N ALA A 19 -47.42 -9.16 2.94
CA ALA A 19 -48.08 -10.20 2.15
C ALA A 19 -49.23 -10.87 2.95
N SER A 20 -49.01 -11.14 4.23
CA SER A 20 -50.05 -11.67 5.13
C SER A 20 -51.23 -10.72 5.30
N ILE A 21 -50.97 -9.41 5.42
CA ILE A 21 -52.02 -8.39 5.53
C ILE A 21 -52.82 -8.28 4.23
N CYS A 22 -52.15 -8.30 3.07
CA CYS A 22 -52.82 -8.29 1.76
C CYS A 22 -53.75 -9.52 1.58
N ILE A 23 -53.28 -10.71 1.96
CA ILE A 23 -54.08 -11.95 1.89
C ILE A 23 -55.26 -11.89 2.86
N SER A 24 -55.06 -11.31 4.05
CA SER A 24 -56.12 -11.16 5.05
C SER A 24 -57.22 -10.18 4.60
N LEU A 25 -56.86 -9.09 3.93
CA LEU A 25 -57.81 -8.09 3.44
C LEU A 25 -58.56 -8.56 2.19
N LEU A 26 -57.91 -9.34 1.31
CA LEU A 26 -58.56 -9.96 0.15
C LEU A 26 -59.66 -10.95 0.55
N ARG A 27 -59.58 -11.54 1.76
CA ARG A 27 -60.53 -12.54 2.27
C ARG A 27 -61.76 -11.93 2.96
N SER A 28 -61.77 -10.63 3.25
CA SER A 28 -62.91 -9.93 3.88
C SER A 28 -63.71 -9.17 2.83
N GLU A 29 -64.85 -9.72 2.40
CA GLU A 29 -65.85 -9.02 1.57
C GLU A 29 -66.90 -8.30 2.43
N PRO A 30 -67.49 -7.16 1.94
CA PRO A 30 -67.36 -6.58 0.62
C PRO A 30 -66.33 -5.43 0.63
N LEU A 31 -65.21 -5.62 -0.07
CA LEU A 31 -64.17 -4.60 -0.19
C LEU A 31 -64.69 -3.49 -1.11
N THR A 32 -65.01 -2.32 -0.55
CA THR A 32 -65.34 -1.13 -1.35
C THR A 32 -64.16 -0.79 -2.26
N TRP A 33 -64.45 -0.48 -3.52
CA TRP A 33 -63.47 -0.32 -4.60
C TRP A 33 -62.33 0.67 -4.27
N ASP A 34 -62.60 1.65 -3.42
CA ASP A 34 -61.63 2.65 -2.94
C ASP A 34 -60.56 2.08 -1.98
N GLY A 35 -60.89 1.05 -1.18
CA GLY A 35 -59.95 0.46 -0.22
C GLY A 35 -58.83 -0.37 -0.87
N MET A 36 -59.15 -1.02 -1.99
CA MET A 36 -58.18 -1.80 -2.78
C MET A 36 -57.12 -0.90 -3.40
N SER A 37 -57.54 0.25 -3.96
CA SER A 37 -56.64 1.21 -4.63
C SER A 37 -55.64 1.85 -3.66
N VAL A 38 -56.08 2.21 -2.46
CA VAL A 38 -55.21 2.77 -1.41
C VAL A 38 -54.19 1.73 -0.93
N LEU A 39 -54.63 0.48 -0.74
CA LEU A 39 -53.74 -0.62 -0.33
C LEU A 39 -52.63 -0.87 -1.36
N VAL A 40 -53.00 -0.95 -2.64
CA VAL A 40 -52.04 -1.14 -3.74
C VAL A 40 -51.08 0.05 -3.86
N GLY A 41 -51.56 1.27 -3.61
CA GLY A 41 -50.73 2.47 -3.57
C GLY A 41 -49.65 2.43 -2.48
N ILE A 42 -50.03 2.10 -1.25
CA ILE A 42 -49.09 1.97 -0.12
C ILE A 42 -48.10 0.83 -0.37
N LEU A 43 -48.58 -0.31 -0.90
CA LEU A 43 -47.75 -1.45 -1.22
C LEU A 43 -46.69 -1.11 -2.29
N SER A 44 -47.10 -0.40 -3.34
CA SER A 44 -46.20 0.06 -4.41
C SER A 44 -45.12 1.01 -3.89
N LEU A 45 -45.51 1.97 -3.02
CA LEU A 45 -44.58 2.90 -2.38
C LEU A 45 -43.56 2.16 -1.50
N LEU A 46 -44.03 1.18 -0.74
CA LEU A 46 -43.20 0.40 0.18
C LEU A 46 -42.22 -0.49 -0.59
N VAL A 47 -42.67 -1.21 -1.62
CA VAL A 47 -41.80 -2.02 -2.48
C VAL A 47 -40.74 -1.16 -3.17
N THR A 48 -41.10 0.05 -3.63
CA THR A 48 -40.15 0.99 -4.24
C THR A 48 -39.04 1.41 -3.26
N LEU A 49 -39.40 1.71 -2.00
CA LEU A 49 -38.42 2.04 -0.96
C LEU A 49 -37.49 0.86 -0.64
N LEU A 50 -38.05 -0.37 -0.58
CA LEU A 50 -37.27 -1.58 -0.34
C LEU A 50 -36.30 -1.88 -1.50
N LEU A 51 -36.73 -1.72 -2.74
CA LEU A 51 -35.86 -1.89 -3.91
C LEU A 51 -34.75 -0.84 -3.92
N GLY A 52 -35.07 0.43 -3.62
CA GLY A 52 -34.06 1.48 -3.46
C GLY A 52 -33.02 1.14 -2.39
N TRP A 53 -33.48 0.60 -1.24
CA TRP A 53 -32.62 0.14 -0.16
C TRP A 53 -31.69 -1.01 -0.58
N GLN A 54 -32.20 -2.00 -1.32
CA GLN A 54 -31.42 -3.13 -1.81
C GLN A 54 -30.36 -2.69 -2.83
N ILE A 55 -30.73 -1.82 -3.78
CA ILE A 55 -29.81 -1.25 -4.77
C ILE A 55 -28.68 -0.48 -4.07
N TYR A 56 -29.00 0.37 -3.09
CA TYR A 56 -28.01 1.09 -2.30
C TYR A 56 -27.04 0.13 -1.59
N THR A 57 -27.56 -0.91 -0.96
CA THR A 57 -26.75 -1.90 -0.25
C THR A 57 -25.84 -2.68 -1.19
N PHE A 58 -26.33 -3.05 -2.38
CA PHE A 58 -25.54 -3.74 -3.39
C PHE A 58 -24.35 -2.89 -3.86
N ILE A 59 -24.59 -1.62 -4.17
CA ILE A 59 -23.55 -0.67 -4.60
C ILE A 59 -22.50 -0.45 -3.49
N ASP A 60 -22.94 -0.29 -2.24
CA ASP A 60 -22.03 -0.13 -1.10
C ASP A 60 -21.15 -1.38 -0.88
N ILE A 61 -21.72 -2.57 -1.04
CA ILE A 61 -20.96 -3.83 -0.96
C ILE A 61 -19.92 -3.93 -2.08
N GLU A 62 -20.30 -3.63 -3.32
CA GLU A 62 -19.36 -3.66 -4.46
C GLU A 62 -18.18 -2.70 -4.24
N ASN A 63 -18.46 -1.48 -3.80
CA ASN A 63 -17.42 -0.48 -3.50
C ASN A 63 -16.50 -0.94 -2.37
N LYS A 64 -17.06 -1.52 -1.30
CA LYS A 64 -16.28 -2.07 -0.18
C LYS A 64 -15.40 -3.24 -0.61
N ILE A 65 -15.92 -4.14 -1.44
CA ILE A 65 -15.17 -5.28 -1.97
C ILE A 65 -14.01 -4.78 -2.85
N LYS A 66 -14.29 -3.88 -3.80
CA LYS A 66 -13.23 -3.31 -4.67
C LYS A 66 -12.14 -2.63 -3.86
N ARG A 67 -12.52 -1.85 -2.83
CA ARG A 67 -11.55 -1.19 -1.96
C ARG A 67 -10.73 -2.20 -1.16
N THR A 68 -11.37 -3.18 -0.54
CA THR A 68 -10.67 -4.20 0.29
C THR A 68 -9.72 -5.03 -0.58
N ILE A 69 -10.17 -5.48 -1.76
CA ILE A 69 -9.33 -6.22 -2.70
C ILE A 69 -8.13 -5.38 -3.13
N LYS A 70 -8.36 -4.11 -3.47
CA LYS A 70 -7.27 -3.20 -3.86
C LYS A 70 -6.27 -3.00 -2.72
N GLU A 71 -6.75 -2.73 -1.50
CA GLU A 71 -5.90 -2.55 -0.33
C GLU A 71 -5.08 -3.81 0.01
N GLU A 72 -5.70 -4.99 -0.02
CA GLU A 72 -4.99 -6.25 0.22
C GLU A 72 -3.99 -6.58 -0.89
N PHE A 73 -4.36 -6.33 -2.15
CA PHE A 73 -3.47 -6.53 -3.29
C PHE A 73 -2.28 -5.57 -3.24
N ASP A 74 -2.50 -4.29 -2.98
CA ASP A 74 -1.46 -3.27 -2.85
C ASP A 74 -0.52 -3.60 -1.68
N LYS A 75 -1.07 -4.07 -0.55
CA LYS A 75 -0.26 -4.53 0.59
C LYS A 75 0.59 -5.73 0.22
N LYS A 76 -0.01 -6.76 -0.40
CA LYS A 76 0.73 -7.98 -0.79
C LYS A 76 1.79 -7.69 -1.85
N ALA A 77 1.50 -6.78 -2.79
CA ALA A 77 2.47 -6.31 -3.78
C ALA A 77 3.66 -5.60 -3.10
N LYS A 78 3.38 -4.75 -2.09
CA LYS A 78 4.43 -4.12 -1.28
C LYS A 78 5.26 -5.13 -0.50
N ASP A 79 4.62 -6.11 0.14
CA ASP A 79 5.32 -7.16 0.91
C ASP A 79 6.25 -7.98 0.00
N ILE A 80 5.77 -8.36 -1.20
CA ILE A 80 6.58 -9.06 -2.21
C ILE A 80 7.74 -8.18 -2.69
N TYR A 81 7.48 -6.90 -2.99
CA TYR A 81 8.50 -5.96 -3.41
C TYR A 81 9.62 -5.81 -2.37
N THR A 82 9.25 -5.67 -1.09
CA THR A 82 10.20 -5.59 0.02
C THR A 82 10.99 -6.89 0.18
N ALA A 83 10.35 -8.06 0.05
CA ALA A 83 11.03 -9.35 0.15
C ALA A 83 12.05 -9.57 -0.99
N ILE A 84 11.69 -9.25 -2.24
CA ILE A 84 12.58 -9.40 -3.39
C ILE A 84 13.81 -8.49 -3.25
N ILE A 85 13.61 -7.20 -2.95
CA ILE A 85 14.72 -6.27 -2.78
C ILE A 85 15.56 -6.65 -1.56
N GLY A 86 14.91 -7.02 -0.44
CA GLY A 86 15.61 -7.44 0.77
C GLY A 86 16.56 -8.61 0.52
N ASN A 87 16.10 -9.66 -0.16
CA ASN A 87 16.93 -10.82 -0.50
C ASN A 87 18.04 -10.46 -1.50
N THR A 88 17.78 -9.59 -2.47
CA THR A 88 18.83 -9.11 -3.38
C THR A 88 19.91 -8.35 -2.61
N LEU A 89 19.53 -7.49 -1.67
CA LEU A 89 20.47 -6.72 -0.86
C LEU A 89 21.36 -7.60 0.01
N THR A 90 20.85 -8.71 0.56
CA THR A 90 21.68 -9.64 1.33
C THR A 90 22.80 -10.25 0.48
N TYR A 91 22.52 -10.67 -0.75
CA TYR A 91 23.56 -11.15 -1.67
C TYR A 91 24.55 -10.06 -2.05
N GLN A 92 24.07 -8.84 -2.31
CA GLN A 92 24.94 -7.71 -2.65
C GLN A 92 25.89 -7.32 -1.51
N VAL A 93 25.47 -7.46 -0.24
CA VAL A 93 26.34 -7.20 0.91
C VAL A 93 27.49 -8.23 0.98
N GLU A 94 27.22 -9.49 0.67
CA GLU A 94 28.25 -10.55 0.62
C GLU A 94 29.23 -10.31 -0.54
N ASP A 95 28.71 -10.01 -1.73
CA ASP A 95 29.52 -9.69 -2.92
C ASP A 95 30.41 -8.45 -2.70
N ALA A 96 29.94 -7.45 -1.93
CA ALA A 96 30.72 -6.27 -1.62
C ALA A 96 31.98 -6.60 -0.81
N ARG A 97 31.89 -7.56 0.11
CA ARG A 97 33.07 -8.04 0.87
C ARG A 97 34.06 -8.73 -0.05
N PHE A 98 33.58 -9.57 -0.96
CA PHE A 98 34.44 -10.23 -1.96
C PHE A 98 35.21 -9.23 -2.83
N TYR A 99 34.56 -8.15 -3.30
CA TYR A 99 35.26 -7.12 -4.09
C TYR A 99 36.27 -6.32 -3.27
N ILE A 100 36.00 -6.08 -1.98
CA ILE A 100 36.95 -5.41 -1.07
C ILE A 100 38.19 -6.29 -0.86
N GLU A 101 38.02 -7.58 -0.62
CA GLU A 101 39.12 -8.53 -0.44
C GLU A 101 40.02 -8.62 -1.69
N ASN A 102 39.41 -8.59 -2.87
CA ASN A 102 40.13 -8.59 -4.14
C ASN A 102 40.64 -7.21 -4.57
N ARG A 103 40.47 -6.17 -3.74
CA ARG A 103 40.86 -4.77 -4.02
C ARG A 103 40.24 -4.20 -5.30
N GLU A 104 39.05 -4.67 -5.67
CA GLU A 104 38.29 -4.18 -6.80
C GLU A 104 37.42 -2.98 -6.38
N TRP A 105 38.07 -1.87 -6.01
CA TRP A 105 37.44 -0.72 -5.35
C TRP A 105 36.27 -0.11 -6.13
N ASN A 106 36.37 -0.06 -7.45
CA ASN A 106 35.29 0.45 -8.30
C ASN A 106 34.01 -0.42 -8.22
N ARG A 107 34.18 -1.74 -8.19
CA ARG A 107 33.05 -2.68 -8.06
C ARG A 107 32.50 -2.65 -6.65
N ALA A 108 33.36 -2.59 -5.64
CA ALA A 108 32.96 -2.42 -4.24
C ALA A 108 32.12 -1.15 -4.02
N LEU A 109 32.59 0.01 -4.50
CA LEU A 109 31.87 1.28 -4.38
C LEU A 109 30.54 1.27 -5.13
N SER A 110 30.53 0.75 -6.36
CA SER A 110 29.31 0.62 -7.16
C SER A 110 28.26 -0.19 -6.42
N LEU A 111 28.67 -1.31 -5.83
CA LEU A 111 27.77 -2.20 -5.11
C LEU A 111 27.26 -1.58 -3.80
N GLN A 112 28.11 -0.93 -3.01
CA GLN A 112 27.67 -0.18 -1.82
C GLN A 112 26.70 0.96 -2.20
N THR A 113 26.89 1.61 -3.34
CA THR A 113 25.97 2.63 -3.85
C THR A 113 24.61 2.03 -4.22
N HIS A 114 24.59 0.83 -4.80
CA HIS A 114 23.36 0.09 -5.08
C HIS A 114 22.63 -0.35 -3.81
N ILE A 115 23.38 -0.78 -2.80
CA ILE A 115 22.83 -1.15 -1.49
C ILE A 115 22.17 0.06 -0.83
N LEU A 116 22.85 1.22 -0.83
CA LEU A 116 22.31 2.48 -0.32
C LEU A 116 20.98 2.83 -1.01
N GLN A 117 20.95 2.76 -2.35
CA GLN A 117 19.74 3.02 -3.14
C GLN A 117 18.59 2.08 -2.75
N GLY A 118 18.88 0.80 -2.55
CA GLY A 118 17.89 -0.19 -2.11
C GLY A 118 17.28 0.16 -0.75
N TYR A 119 18.10 0.51 0.24
CA TYR A 119 17.60 0.88 1.57
C TYR A 119 16.83 2.21 1.59
N ILE A 120 17.20 3.19 0.74
CA ILE A 120 16.40 4.42 0.55
C ILE A 120 15.02 4.07 -0.01
N ASN A 121 14.94 3.23 -1.05
CA ASN A 121 13.66 2.83 -1.67
C ASN A 121 12.76 2.04 -0.71
N LEU A 122 13.36 1.24 0.19
CA LEU A 122 12.65 0.52 1.23
C LEU A 122 12.32 1.38 2.46
N ASN A 123 12.74 2.65 2.48
CA ASN A 123 12.58 3.58 3.60
C ASN A 123 13.16 3.04 4.93
N GLN A 124 14.26 2.28 4.86
CA GLN A 124 14.94 1.68 6.01
C GLN A 124 16.02 2.63 6.56
N LYS A 125 15.60 3.68 7.28
CA LYS A 125 16.49 4.78 7.75
C LYS A 125 17.75 4.31 8.46
N GLU A 126 17.63 3.37 9.41
CA GLU A 126 18.75 2.82 10.16
C GLU A 126 19.82 2.20 9.25
N LYS A 127 19.38 1.42 8.25
CA LYS A 127 20.29 0.79 7.29
C LYS A 127 20.87 1.77 6.27
N VAL A 128 20.12 2.84 5.94
CA VAL A 128 20.65 3.94 5.15
C VAL A 128 21.82 4.59 5.91
N GLU A 129 21.64 4.87 7.20
CA GLU A 129 22.69 5.45 8.03
C GLU A 129 23.91 4.53 8.15
N GLU A 130 23.72 3.24 8.41
CA GLU A 130 24.80 2.25 8.44
C GLU A 130 25.57 2.20 7.10
N THR A 131 24.86 2.22 5.98
CA THR A 131 25.49 2.20 4.65
C THR A 131 26.26 3.49 4.37
N VAL A 132 25.76 4.64 4.85
CA VAL A 132 26.46 5.92 4.76
C VAL A 132 27.74 5.91 5.60
N ASP A 133 27.73 5.32 6.80
CA ASP A 133 28.93 5.14 7.63
C ASP A 133 29.99 4.27 6.93
N LEU A 134 29.57 3.17 6.31
CA LEU A 134 30.44 2.30 5.52
C LEU A 134 31.03 3.04 4.32
N LEU A 135 30.21 3.78 3.58
CA LEU A 135 30.67 4.62 2.47
C LEU A 135 31.65 5.69 2.96
N THR A 136 31.40 6.30 4.12
CA THR A 136 32.31 7.30 4.72
C THR A 136 33.68 6.70 4.97
N THR A 137 33.71 5.52 5.59
CA THR A 137 34.95 4.77 5.82
C THR A 137 35.64 4.42 4.50
N PHE A 138 34.87 3.96 3.51
CA PHE A 138 35.38 3.62 2.18
C PHE A 138 36.03 4.83 1.50
N PHE A 139 35.37 5.99 1.49
CA PHE A 139 35.91 7.20 0.87
C PHE A 139 37.15 7.73 1.60
N HIS A 140 37.20 7.68 2.93
CA HIS A 140 38.40 8.10 3.66
C HIS A 140 39.64 7.27 3.29
N LEU A 141 39.46 5.98 2.99
CA LEU A 141 40.55 5.05 2.69
C LEU A 141 40.88 4.98 1.20
N HIS A 142 39.87 5.01 0.33
CA HIS A 142 39.98 4.56 -1.06
C HIS A 142 39.48 5.57 -2.09
N ILE A 143 39.19 6.83 -1.73
CA ILE A 143 38.73 7.85 -2.69
C ILE A 143 39.68 8.05 -3.89
N LYS A 144 40.99 7.81 -3.71
CA LYS A 144 42.01 7.88 -4.77
C LYS A 144 42.02 6.66 -5.69
N ASP A 145 41.44 5.55 -5.25
CA ASP A 145 41.50 4.26 -5.93
C ASP A 145 40.25 3.98 -6.80
N VAL A 146 39.30 4.91 -6.83
CA VAL A 146 38.01 4.77 -7.53
C VAL A 146 37.85 5.81 -8.65
N SER A 147 37.10 5.43 -9.68
CA SER A 147 36.87 6.26 -10.85
C SER A 147 35.97 7.46 -10.51
N PRO A 148 36.20 8.65 -11.10
CA PRO A 148 35.34 9.81 -10.91
C PRO A 148 33.86 9.55 -11.27
N GLU A 149 33.61 8.64 -12.22
CA GLU A 149 32.26 8.22 -12.60
C GLU A 149 31.51 7.57 -11.42
N ASN A 150 32.15 6.62 -10.73
CA ASN A 150 31.54 5.94 -9.58
C ASN A 150 31.34 6.91 -8.40
N ILE A 151 32.27 7.84 -8.19
CA ILE A 151 32.13 8.89 -7.18
C ILE A 151 30.91 9.76 -7.51
N THR A 152 30.76 10.19 -8.76
CA THR A 152 29.63 11.02 -9.23
C THR A 152 28.30 10.29 -9.03
N ARG A 153 28.25 9.00 -9.35
CA ARG A 153 27.09 8.15 -9.09
C ARG A 153 26.76 8.08 -7.61
N THR A 154 27.77 7.90 -6.76
CA THR A 154 27.60 7.84 -5.30
C THR A 154 27.10 9.15 -4.73
N ILE A 155 27.64 10.30 -5.17
CA ILE A 155 27.17 11.64 -4.79
C ILE A 155 25.67 11.81 -5.10
N LYS A 156 25.22 11.32 -6.26
CA LYS A 156 23.80 11.40 -6.66
C LYS A 156 22.90 10.65 -5.68
N GLU A 157 23.29 9.45 -5.25
CA GLU A 157 22.51 8.66 -4.29
C GLU A 157 22.63 9.22 -2.86
N LEU A 158 23.81 9.70 -2.43
CA LEU A 158 24.00 10.36 -1.14
C LEU A 158 23.11 11.60 -0.99
N LYS A 159 22.90 12.39 -2.05
CA LYS A 159 21.94 13.51 -2.02
C LYS A 159 20.51 13.07 -1.70
N LYS A 160 20.11 11.88 -2.15
CA LYS A 160 18.80 11.30 -1.80
C LYS A 160 18.77 10.72 -0.39
N ALA A 161 19.93 10.40 0.18
CA ALA A 161 20.06 9.89 1.55
C ALA A 161 19.93 10.99 2.61
N ILE A 162 20.12 12.28 2.27
CA ILE A 162 20.07 13.41 3.21
C ILE A 162 18.81 13.42 4.10
N PRO A 163 17.58 13.20 3.59
CA PRO A 163 16.38 13.16 4.44
C PRO A 163 16.33 11.99 5.44
N HIS A 164 17.23 11.02 5.29
CA HIS A 164 17.28 9.78 6.05
C HIS A 164 18.53 9.67 6.93
N SER A 165 19.58 10.45 6.69
CA SER A 165 20.85 10.41 7.42
C SER A 165 21.58 11.75 7.32
N ASP A 166 21.82 12.39 8.47
CA ASP A 166 22.57 13.65 8.55
C ASP A 166 24.03 13.48 8.10
N LYS A 167 24.61 12.30 8.36
CA LYS A 167 25.97 11.92 7.95
C LYS A 167 26.15 11.89 6.42
N ALA A 168 25.07 11.72 5.67
CA ALA A 168 25.14 11.78 4.21
C ALA A 168 25.58 13.17 3.74
N TYR A 169 25.16 14.22 4.44
CA TYR A 169 25.57 15.59 4.16
C TYR A 169 27.05 15.81 4.51
N GLU A 170 27.51 15.30 5.65
CA GLU A 170 28.92 15.39 6.06
C GLU A 170 29.85 14.70 5.05
N LEU A 171 29.48 13.51 4.59
CA LEU A 171 30.23 12.78 3.57
C LEU A 171 30.28 13.55 2.24
N LEU A 172 29.18 14.18 1.83
CA LEU A 172 29.17 15.02 0.63
C LEU A 172 30.13 16.21 0.73
N LEU A 173 30.22 16.84 1.90
CA LEU A 173 31.19 17.92 2.14
C LEU A 173 32.63 17.40 2.08
N PHE A 174 32.91 16.23 2.67
CA PHE A 174 34.22 15.59 2.60
C PHE A 174 34.64 15.34 1.15
N ILE A 175 33.78 14.68 0.36
CA ILE A 175 34.05 14.38 -1.05
C ILE A 175 34.28 15.68 -1.84
N GLY A 176 33.44 16.70 -1.65
CA GLY A 176 33.61 18.00 -2.33
C GLY A 176 34.93 18.68 -2.00
N SER A 177 35.38 18.62 -0.73
CA SER A 177 36.66 19.19 -0.31
C SER A 177 37.88 18.50 -0.93
N PHE A 178 37.75 17.21 -1.26
CA PHE A 178 38.82 16.41 -1.85
C PHE A 178 39.10 16.78 -3.31
N PHE A 179 38.06 17.11 -4.08
CA PHE A 179 38.17 17.44 -5.51
C PHE A 179 38.40 18.93 -5.79
N ASN A 180 38.18 19.81 -4.81
CA ASN A 180 38.43 21.25 -4.92
C ASN A 180 39.84 21.67 -4.46
N LYS A 181 40.73 20.71 -4.16
CA LYS A 181 42.16 20.92 -3.87
C LYS A 181 43.02 20.57 -5.06
#